data_AF-A0A2K0TDN0-F1
#
_entry.id   AF-A0A2K0TDN0-F1
#
_cell.length_a   1.000
_cell.length_b   1.000
_cell.length_c   1.000
_cell.angle_alpha   90.00
_cell.angle_beta   90.00
_cell.angle_gamma   90.00
#
_symmetry.space_group_name_H-M   'P 1'
#
loop_
_entity.id
_entity.type
_entity.pdbx_description
1 polymer ?
#
loop_
_entity_poly.entity_id
_entity_poly.type
_entity_poly.pdbx_seq_one_letter_code
_entity_poly.pdbx_strand_id
1 'polypeptide(L)'
;MAAQTSSSEATLGDEMTPPSLAEIHDMAGRDQTVTHITLRVLQAIPVPGNASRARFPVHVNPNDEWMMVIGERLIASTWQTFGSYLQDRTNLAKLRELSGTICINTRRILKEDHEDAPAWLESFSGPKLRWEAVGVMFLYAALGELYASSGADSRRLIGLPYWKFHAETTAMLIFSGFHVDRPFGPSNTSSKSMASAEARRRIVCQIFIADKFLATFVGRPALLTRRFCSIQLPLDLDDVALLSDKETFQRHLLRVDNDGWDMDGRLHPASVLRVRTMVALIRDEILEIGLSYVEDHSIDDIITLKGREFELYNTLPAHLIYDPALGELADADTQTFYSKHEMRLDHLLNVLLVERLLLKHGHPRTDLLRTSFEMVVLTLRLWTHKHRWAEIPGESQRLLIGYAAPAGAVLCMELVDPNPMDITVDGDLIAGEVYSRSSIIQQLSLLVGFLNAPDLSHPNSSVASGVRSVIKKVLDYVLNPTKRLQMPMGLEGFGFISDWDGFAQFGSLDNINWFSQDAGREDSSCL
;
A
#
# COMPACT_ATOMS: atom_id res chain seq x y z
N MET A 1 63.24 -6.49 -19.71
CA MET A 1 62.07 -6.33 -20.59
C MET A 1 60.85 -6.75 -19.81
N ALA A 2 60.15 -5.79 -19.21
CA ALA A 2 58.82 -5.97 -18.66
C ALA A 2 58.02 -4.76 -19.16
N ALA A 3 57.08 -5.01 -20.07
CA ALA A 3 56.29 -3.98 -20.71
C ALA A 3 55.29 -3.41 -19.69
N GLN A 4 55.40 -2.12 -19.42
CA GLN A 4 54.36 -1.34 -18.78
C GLN A 4 53.23 -1.15 -19.80
N THR A 5 52.11 -1.84 -19.60
CA THR A 5 50.84 -1.50 -20.25
C THR A 5 50.15 -0.44 -19.41
N SER A 6 50.29 0.83 -19.81
CA SER A 6 49.46 1.92 -19.33
C SER A 6 48.05 1.72 -19.89
N SER A 7 47.10 1.24 -19.08
CA SER A 7 45.69 1.42 -19.39
C SER A 7 45.33 2.86 -19.09
N SER A 8 45.13 3.66 -20.13
CA SER A 8 44.50 4.96 -20.01
C SER A 8 43.10 4.76 -19.42
N GLU A 9 42.92 5.10 -18.14
CA GLU A 9 41.60 5.43 -17.62
C GLU A 9 41.10 6.62 -18.43
N ALA A 10 40.21 6.34 -19.39
CA ALA A 10 39.44 7.36 -20.06
C ALA A 10 38.53 7.96 -18.99
N THR A 11 38.94 9.08 -18.42
CA THR A 11 38.08 10.01 -17.69
C THR A 11 36.92 10.38 -18.60
N LEU A 12 35.79 9.67 -18.46
CA LEU A 12 34.49 10.11 -18.97
C LEU A 12 34.20 11.46 -18.31
N GLY A 13 34.21 12.52 -19.11
CA GLY A 13 34.11 13.90 -18.63
C GLY A 13 32.91 14.11 -17.72
N ASP A 14 33.20 14.48 -16.47
CA ASP A 14 32.26 14.79 -15.38
C ASP A 14 31.80 16.26 -15.43
N GLU A 15 31.75 16.88 -16.62
CA GLU A 15 31.22 18.23 -16.80
C GLU A 15 29.79 18.19 -17.37
N MET A 16 28.86 18.75 -16.60
CA MET A 16 27.44 18.94 -16.91
C MET A 16 27.22 19.83 -18.15
N THR A 17 27.55 19.33 -19.33
CA THR A 17 27.14 20.00 -20.57
C THR A 17 25.68 19.63 -20.86
N PRO A 18 24.78 20.64 -21.02
CA PRO A 18 23.43 20.39 -21.49
C PRO A 18 23.47 19.69 -22.86
N PRO A 19 22.46 18.88 -23.19
CA PRO A 19 22.43 18.16 -24.47
C PRO A 19 22.59 19.14 -25.64
N SER A 20 23.43 18.80 -26.62
CA SER A 20 23.56 19.63 -27.81
C SER A 20 22.30 19.54 -28.68
N LEU A 21 21.98 20.62 -29.41
CA LEU A 21 20.86 20.64 -30.36
C LEU A 21 20.93 19.50 -31.39
N ALA A 22 22.15 19.13 -31.82
CA ALA A 22 22.36 18.03 -32.76
C ALA A 22 21.97 16.66 -32.18
N GLU A 23 22.32 16.39 -30.92
CA GLU A 23 21.96 15.15 -30.23
C GLU A 23 20.45 15.05 -29.98
N ILE A 24 19.82 16.18 -29.62
CA ILE A 24 18.37 16.25 -29.41
C ILE A 24 17.61 15.91 -30.70
N HIS A 25 18.00 16.52 -31.82
CA HIS A 25 17.35 16.28 -33.12
C HIS A 25 17.56 14.86 -33.63
N ASP A 26 18.77 14.32 -33.48
CA ASP A 26 19.08 12.95 -33.90
C ASP A 26 18.21 11.93 -33.13
N MET A 27 18.11 12.08 -31.82
CA MET A 27 17.34 11.13 -31.02
C MET A 27 15.83 11.28 -31.17
N ALA A 28 15.33 12.49 -31.44
CA ALA A 28 13.93 12.72 -31.77
C ALA A 28 13.48 12.03 -33.09
N GLY A 29 14.43 11.54 -33.91
CA GLY A 29 14.17 10.90 -35.20
C GLY A 29 14.27 9.38 -35.25
N ARG A 30 14.71 8.69 -34.18
CA ARG A 30 15.14 7.28 -34.25
C ARG A 30 14.04 6.21 -34.24
N ASP A 31 12.84 6.47 -33.69
CA ASP A 31 11.72 5.50 -33.66
C ASP A 31 10.36 6.22 -33.63
N GLN A 32 9.53 6.02 -34.67
CA GLN A 32 8.25 6.73 -34.81
C GLN A 32 7.21 6.31 -33.75
N THR A 33 7.19 5.05 -33.33
CA THR A 33 6.22 4.53 -32.34
C THR A 33 6.59 5.01 -30.94
N VAL A 34 7.86 4.91 -30.57
CA VAL A 34 8.38 5.43 -29.28
C VAL A 34 8.22 6.95 -29.21
N THR A 35 8.44 7.64 -30.33
CA THR A 35 8.19 9.09 -30.43
C THR A 35 6.72 9.42 -30.23
N HIS A 36 5.79 8.64 -30.79
CA HIS A 36 4.36 8.86 -30.58
C HIS A 36 3.95 8.70 -29.11
N ILE A 37 4.42 7.64 -28.43
CA ILE A 37 4.11 7.38 -27.02
C ILE A 37 4.69 8.48 -26.13
N THR A 38 5.97 8.83 -26.31
CA THR A 38 6.61 9.89 -25.51
C THR A 38 5.91 11.24 -25.70
N LEU A 39 5.49 11.59 -26.91
CA LEU A 39 4.71 12.81 -27.13
C LEU A 39 3.39 12.80 -26.36
N ARG A 40 2.65 11.68 -26.35
CA ARG A 40 1.42 11.56 -25.57
C ARG A 40 1.65 11.71 -24.07
N VAL A 41 2.75 11.14 -23.56
CA VAL A 41 3.15 11.30 -22.15
C VAL A 41 3.44 12.77 -21.84
N LEU A 42 4.24 13.45 -22.67
CA LEU A 42 4.56 14.87 -22.46
C LEU A 42 3.33 15.76 -22.52
N GLN A 43 2.39 15.48 -23.44
CA GLN A 43 1.12 16.19 -23.53
C GLN A 43 0.27 16.05 -22.26
N ALA A 44 0.39 14.92 -21.56
CA ALA A 44 -0.36 14.60 -20.36
C ALA A 44 0.32 15.04 -19.05
N ILE A 45 1.53 15.63 -19.09
CA ILE A 45 2.20 16.12 -17.87
C ILE A 45 1.26 17.07 -17.10
N PRO A 46 1.01 16.85 -15.79
CA PRO A 46 0.12 17.69 -15.00
C PRO A 46 0.52 19.17 -14.99
N VAL A 47 -0.44 20.09 -14.98
CA VAL A 47 -0.20 21.55 -14.94
C VAL A 47 -0.13 22.04 -13.48
N PRO A 48 0.80 22.95 -13.09
CA PRO A 48 0.85 23.52 -11.76
C PRO A 48 -0.38 24.40 -11.50
N GLY A 49 -0.94 24.34 -10.30
CA GLY A 49 -2.04 25.23 -9.88
C GLY A 49 -3.44 24.90 -10.44
N ASN A 50 -3.59 23.95 -11.37
CA ASN A 50 -4.90 23.46 -11.82
C ASN A 50 -5.56 22.59 -10.75
N ALA A 51 -6.41 23.15 -9.88
CA ALA A 51 -7.17 22.42 -8.85
C ALA A 51 -6.37 21.39 -8.02
N SER A 52 -5.04 21.33 -8.12
CA SER A 52 -4.20 20.21 -7.69
C SER A 52 -3.78 20.39 -6.25
N ARG A 53 -3.57 21.63 -5.80
CA ARG A 53 -3.40 21.95 -4.36
C ARG A 53 -4.72 21.89 -3.57
N ALA A 54 -5.86 22.06 -4.25
CA ALA A 54 -7.20 21.93 -3.67
C ALA A 54 -7.79 20.51 -3.81
N ARG A 55 -7.28 19.68 -4.74
CA ARG A 55 -7.61 18.26 -4.89
C ARG A 55 -6.63 17.33 -4.17
N PHE A 56 -5.39 17.75 -3.99
CA PHE A 56 -4.28 16.92 -3.46
C PHE A 56 -3.55 17.71 -2.38
N PRO A 57 -4.16 17.93 -1.21
CA PRO A 57 -3.47 18.62 -0.14
C PRO A 57 -2.44 17.65 0.43
N VAL A 58 -1.18 18.09 0.49
CA VAL A 58 -0.05 17.31 1.00
C VAL A 58 -0.20 17.19 2.52
N HIS A 59 0.06 15.99 3.08
CA HIS A 59 -0.11 15.66 4.49
C HIS A 59 -1.58 15.62 4.97
N VAL A 60 -2.51 15.27 4.08
CA VAL A 60 -3.90 14.99 4.46
C VAL A 60 -4.08 13.53 4.83
N ASN A 61 -3.45 12.63 4.08
CA ASN A 61 -3.34 11.24 4.45
C ASN A 61 -2.07 11.04 5.30
N PRO A 62 -2.11 10.35 6.45
CA PRO A 62 -0.89 9.93 7.14
C PRO A 62 0.03 9.04 6.31
N ASN A 63 -0.50 8.40 5.26
CA ASN A 63 0.27 7.70 4.23
C ASN A 63 0.79 8.64 3.12
N ASP A 64 0.54 9.95 3.20
CA ASP A 64 1.18 10.95 2.32
C ASP A 64 2.65 11.03 2.71
N GLU A 65 3.42 10.14 2.12
CA GLU A 65 4.86 10.16 2.24
C GLU A 65 5.45 11.34 1.46
N TRP A 66 6.73 11.61 1.70
CA TRP A 66 7.59 12.50 0.91
C TRP A 66 7.42 12.39 -0.62
N MET A 67 6.91 11.27 -1.14
CA MET A 67 6.53 11.10 -2.55
C MET A 67 5.52 12.16 -3.04
N MET A 68 4.54 12.53 -2.21
CA MET A 68 3.57 13.59 -2.54
C MET A 68 4.25 14.95 -2.63
N VAL A 69 5.15 15.22 -1.67
CA VAL A 69 5.95 16.46 -1.63
C VAL A 69 6.86 16.56 -2.87
N ILE A 70 7.50 15.46 -3.27
CA ILE A 70 8.38 15.44 -4.43
C ILE A 70 7.61 15.55 -5.73
N GLY A 71 6.48 14.86 -5.86
CA GLY A 71 5.62 14.97 -7.03
C GLY A 71 5.26 16.43 -7.34
N GLU A 72 4.85 17.19 -6.32
CA GLU A 72 4.57 18.62 -6.44
C GLU A 72 5.81 19.42 -6.85
N ARG A 73 6.96 19.20 -6.19
CA ARG A 73 8.23 19.88 -6.50
C ARG A 73 8.71 19.61 -7.93
N LEU A 74 8.58 18.37 -8.40
CA LEU A 74 8.97 17.98 -9.76
C LEU A 74 8.07 18.61 -10.81
N ILE A 75 6.75 18.68 -10.57
CA ILE A 75 5.82 19.38 -11.46
C ILE A 75 6.20 20.87 -11.52
N ALA A 76 6.39 21.52 -10.38
CA ALA A 76 6.76 22.94 -10.32
C ALA A 76 8.07 23.21 -11.07
N SER A 77 9.12 22.43 -10.80
CA SER A 77 10.44 22.53 -11.44
C SER A 77 10.37 22.30 -12.96
N THR A 78 9.59 21.29 -13.39
CA THR A 78 9.39 20.98 -14.81
C THR A 78 8.75 22.14 -15.56
N TRP A 79 7.72 22.76 -14.98
CA TRP A 79 7.03 23.88 -15.63
C TRP A 79 7.80 25.18 -15.58
N GLN A 80 8.57 25.40 -14.52
CA GLN A 80 9.49 26.53 -14.45
C GLN A 80 10.54 26.45 -15.56
N THR A 81 11.05 25.24 -15.85
CA THR A 81 12.13 25.04 -16.83
C THR A 81 11.61 24.92 -18.26
N PHE A 82 10.58 24.10 -18.48
CA PHE A 82 10.08 23.70 -19.79
C PHE A 82 8.67 24.20 -20.09
N GLY A 83 8.14 25.16 -19.32
CA GLY A 83 6.80 25.70 -19.52
C GLY A 83 6.56 26.22 -20.95
N SER A 84 7.56 26.83 -21.59
CA SER A 84 7.49 27.29 -22.99
C SER A 84 7.38 26.16 -24.03
N TYR A 85 7.76 24.94 -23.65
CA TYR A 85 7.62 23.71 -24.44
C TYR A 85 6.29 23.00 -24.17
N LEU A 86 5.79 23.09 -22.93
CA LEU A 86 4.59 22.39 -22.46
C LEU A 86 3.30 23.20 -22.60
N GLN A 87 3.37 24.54 -22.71
CA GLN A 87 2.19 25.40 -22.75
C GLN A 87 1.30 25.14 -23.98
N ASP A 88 1.91 24.95 -25.15
CA ASP A 88 1.20 24.54 -26.38
C ASP A 88 1.37 23.04 -26.62
N ARG A 89 0.38 22.26 -26.17
CA ARG A 89 0.34 20.79 -26.29
C ARG A 89 0.24 20.31 -27.74
N THR A 90 -0.09 21.18 -28.69
CA THR A 90 -0.22 20.84 -30.11
C THR A 90 1.08 21.03 -30.88
N ASN A 91 2.05 21.76 -30.31
CA ASN A 91 3.35 21.98 -30.92
C ASN A 91 4.26 20.75 -30.81
N LEU A 92 4.04 19.79 -31.72
CA LEU A 92 4.78 18.53 -31.74
C LEU A 92 6.29 18.73 -31.95
N ALA A 93 6.74 19.83 -32.57
CA ALA A 93 8.16 20.10 -32.76
C ALA A 93 8.85 20.37 -31.40
N LYS A 94 8.28 21.27 -30.59
CA LYS A 94 8.77 21.54 -29.23
C LYS A 94 8.72 20.30 -28.35
N LEU A 95 7.62 19.55 -28.39
CA LEU A 95 7.50 18.33 -27.58
C LEU A 95 8.51 17.24 -28.00
N ARG A 96 8.86 17.15 -29.31
CA ARG A 96 9.93 16.26 -29.78
C ARG A 96 11.31 16.69 -29.25
N GLU A 97 11.59 17.99 -29.23
CA GLU A 97 12.84 18.53 -28.68
C GLU A 97 12.95 18.25 -27.17
N LEU A 98 11.86 18.43 -26.43
CA LEU A 98 11.78 18.09 -25.01
C LEU A 98 11.97 16.58 -24.79
N SER A 99 11.28 15.74 -25.57
CA SER A 99 11.45 14.27 -25.52
C SER A 99 12.91 13.86 -25.77
N GLY A 100 13.56 14.49 -26.74
CA GLY A 100 14.98 14.30 -27.01
C GLY A 100 15.84 14.68 -25.80
N THR A 101 15.61 15.84 -25.20
CA THR A 101 16.34 16.27 -23.99
C THR A 101 16.20 15.25 -22.85
N ILE A 102 14.96 14.82 -22.54
CA ILE A 102 14.68 13.87 -21.45
C ILE A 102 15.33 12.51 -21.73
N CYS A 103 15.27 12.03 -22.98
CA CYS A 103 15.93 10.78 -23.36
C CYS A 103 17.46 10.84 -23.19
N ILE A 104 18.11 11.98 -23.47
CA ILE A 104 19.58 12.11 -23.36
C ILE A 104 19.93 12.09 -21.88
N ASN A 105 19.20 12.86 -21.09
CA ASN A 105 19.37 12.88 -19.65
C ASN A 105 19.20 11.47 -19.07
N THR A 106 18.13 10.76 -19.45
CA THR A 106 17.82 9.39 -18.97
C THR A 106 18.91 8.37 -19.33
N ARG A 107 19.61 8.54 -20.46
CA ARG A 107 20.73 7.66 -20.85
C ARG A 107 21.97 7.84 -19.99
N ARG A 108 22.12 8.98 -19.32
CA ARG A 108 23.24 9.21 -18.40
C ARG A 108 22.98 8.43 -17.11
N ILE A 109 24.04 7.89 -16.51
CA ILE A 109 23.95 7.24 -15.20
C ILE A 109 23.47 8.28 -14.19
N LEU A 110 22.40 7.97 -13.46
CA LEU A 110 21.95 8.79 -12.35
C LEU A 110 22.93 8.56 -11.19
N LYS A 111 23.68 9.59 -10.80
CA LYS A 111 24.44 9.55 -9.54
C LYS A 111 23.43 9.51 -8.40
N GLU A 112 23.61 8.57 -7.48
CA GLU A 112 22.70 8.37 -6.36
C GLU A 112 23.36 8.64 -5.01
N ASP A 113 24.67 8.87 -5.00
CA ASP A 113 25.51 9.21 -3.86
C ASP A 113 25.47 10.72 -3.55
N HIS A 114 24.27 11.30 -3.56
CA HIS A 114 24.04 12.67 -3.15
C HIS A 114 23.86 12.78 -1.64
N GLU A 115 24.69 13.61 -1.00
CA GLU A 115 24.64 13.82 0.45
C GLU A 115 23.51 14.78 0.88
N ASP A 116 23.12 15.71 0.01
CA ASP A 116 22.01 16.63 0.23
C ASP A 116 20.83 16.35 -0.72
N ALA A 117 19.61 16.47 -0.18
CA ALA A 117 18.38 16.20 -0.92
C ALA A 117 18.12 17.19 -2.08
N PRO A 118 18.46 18.49 -1.98
CA PRO A 118 18.36 19.41 -3.11
C PRO A 118 19.21 18.99 -4.32
N ALA A 119 20.49 18.66 -4.13
CA ALA A 119 21.36 18.20 -5.22
C ALA A 119 20.86 16.88 -5.82
N TRP A 120 20.35 15.97 -4.97
CA TRP A 120 19.70 14.76 -5.45
C TRP A 120 18.49 15.07 -6.33
N LEU A 121 17.58 15.94 -5.90
CA LEU A 121 16.41 16.37 -6.68
C LEU A 121 16.83 17.06 -8.00
N GLU A 122 17.84 17.94 -7.96
CA GLU A 122 18.36 18.63 -9.14
C GLU A 122 19.05 17.67 -10.13
N SER A 123 19.53 16.52 -9.67
CA SER A 123 20.18 15.52 -10.55
C SER A 123 19.24 14.92 -11.59
N PHE A 124 17.93 14.93 -11.34
CA PHE A 124 16.91 14.37 -12.24
C PHE A 124 15.73 15.31 -12.55
N SER A 125 15.80 16.58 -12.15
CA SER A 125 14.77 17.60 -12.40
C SER A 125 15.33 18.84 -13.09
N GLY A 126 14.49 19.85 -13.33
CA GLY A 126 14.88 21.07 -14.02
C GLY A 126 15.50 20.77 -15.40
N PRO A 127 16.61 21.42 -15.80
CA PRO A 127 17.29 21.13 -17.08
C PRO A 127 17.77 19.68 -17.23
N LYS A 128 17.93 18.95 -16.12
CA LYS A 128 18.33 17.54 -16.08
C LYS A 128 17.14 16.59 -16.03
N LEU A 129 15.92 17.05 -16.33
CA LEU A 129 14.70 16.25 -16.29
C LEU A 129 14.87 14.91 -17.00
N ARG A 130 14.45 13.84 -16.33
CA ARG A 130 14.53 12.44 -16.82
C ARG A 130 13.17 11.76 -16.83
N TRP A 131 13.04 10.63 -17.52
CA TRP A 131 11.78 9.87 -17.59
C TRP A 131 11.36 9.31 -16.23
N GLU A 132 12.32 9.00 -15.35
CA GLU A 132 12.05 8.57 -13.97
C GLU A 132 11.29 9.66 -13.19
N ALA A 133 11.70 10.92 -13.36
CA ALA A 133 11.04 12.08 -12.76
C ALA A 133 9.62 12.27 -13.30
N VAL A 134 9.45 12.08 -14.62
CA VAL A 134 8.13 12.12 -15.27
C VAL A 134 7.22 11.03 -14.70
N GLY A 135 7.74 9.82 -14.49
CA GLY A 135 7.04 8.74 -13.81
C GLY A 135 6.54 9.13 -12.42
N VAL A 136 7.38 9.75 -11.59
CA VAL A 136 6.98 10.24 -10.25
C VAL A 136 5.88 11.30 -10.34
N MET A 137 5.91 12.21 -11.32
CA MET A 137 4.85 13.20 -11.52
C MET A 137 3.50 12.55 -11.88
N PHE A 138 3.50 11.52 -12.72
CA PHE A 138 2.29 10.77 -13.06
C PHE A 138 1.79 9.93 -11.89
N LEU A 139 2.69 9.35 -11.09
CA LEU A 139 2.33 8.64 -9.87
C LEU A 139 1.67 9.58 -8.87
N TYR A 140 2.25 10.76 -8.65
CA TYR A 140 1.65 11.81 -7.84
C TYR A 140 0.24 12.20 -8.33
N ALA A 141 0.07 12.40 -9.64
CA ALA A 141 -1.24 12.72 -10.21
C ALA A 141 -2.24 11.56 -10.06
N ALA A 142 -1.79 10.32 -10.24
CA ALA A 142 -2.63 9.12 -10.10
C ALA A 142 -3.05 8.88 -8.65
N LEU A 143 -2.12 8.99 -7.68
CA LEU A 143 -2.41 8.92 -6.26
C LEU A 143 -3.36 10.05 -5.86
N GLY A 144 -3.11 11.26 -6.37
CA GLY A 144 -4.03 12.37 -6.21
C GLY A 144 -5.44 12.05 -6.69
N GLU A 145 -5.61 11.52 -7.91
CA GLU A 145 -6.92 11.12 -8.43
C GLU A 145 -7.57 10.00 -7.61
N LEU A 146 -6.76 9.06 -7.14
CA LEU A 146 -7.17 7.97 -6.25
C LEU A 146 -7.80 8.55 -4.98
N TYR A 147 -7.11 9.49 -4.33
CA TYR A 147 -7.57 10.14 -3.12
C TYR A 147 -8.71 11.11 -3.39
N ALA A 148 -8.72 11.87 -4.49
CA ALA A 148 -9.79 12.83 -4.79
C ALA A 148 -11.12 12.16 -5.23
N SER A 149 -11.07 10.88 -5.60
CA SER A 149 -12.25 10.16 -6.07
C SER A 149 -13.19 9.74 -4.92
N SER A 150 -14.08 10.66 -4.53
CA SER A 150 -15.35 10.30 -3.89
C SER A 150 -16.39 9.77 -4.90
N GLY A 151 -16.00 9.57 -6.16
CA GLY A 151 -16.90 9.28 -7.28
C GLY A 151 -16.39 8.27 -8.30
N ALA A 152 -17.20 7.22 -8.49
CA ALA A 152 -17.51 6.56 -9.76
C ALA A 152 -16.63 5.42 -10.34
N ASP A 153 -15.47 5.05 -9.81
CA ASP A 153 -14.78 3.86 -10.35
C ASP A 153 -13.93 3.10 -9.32
N SER A 154 -14.62 2.53 -8.33
CA SER A 154 -14.06 1.62 -7.31
C SER A 154 -13.36 0.38 -7.90
N ARG A 155 -13.56 0.08 -9.19
CA ARG A 155 -12.80 -0.92 -9.95
C ARG A 155 -11.35 -0.50 -10.22
N ARG A 156 -10.94 0.75 -9.98
CA ARG A 156 -9.57 1.21 -10.28
C ARG A 156 -8.56 0.97 -9.17
N LEU A 157 -8.98 0.91 -7.91
CA LEU A 157 -8.10 0.60 -6.76
C LEU A 157 -7.71 -0.88 -6.70
N ILE A 158 -8.55 -1.76 -7.24
CA ILE A 158 -8.49 -3.22 -7.01
C ILE A 158 -8.64 -4.01 -8.33
N GLY A 159 -9.01 -3.36 -9.43
CA GLY A 159 -9.18 -4.03 -10.71
C GLY A 159 -7.86 -4.33 -11.42
N LEU A 160 -7.99 -5.09 -12.50
CA LEU A 160 -6.91 -5.46 -13.42
C LEU A 160 -5.92 -4.30 -13.75
N PRO A 161 -6.36 -3.04 -13.91
CA PRO A 161 -5.43 -1.93 -14.16
C PRO A 161 -4.42 -1.71 -13.02
N TYR A 162 -4.85 -1.70 -11.75
CA TYR A 162 -3.96 -1.46 -10.62
C TYR A 162 -2.95 -2.59 -10.44
N TRP A 163 -3.42 -3.84 -10.51
CA TRP A 163 -2.54 -5.01 -10.47
C TRP A 163 -1.48 -4.96 -11.59
N LYS A 164 -1.88 -4.59 -12.81
CA LYS A 164 -0.95 -4.42 -13.94
C LYS A 164 0.08 -3.32 -13.67
N PHE A 165 -0.34 -2.15 -13.21
CA PHE A 165 0.58 -1.05 -12.89
C PHE A 165 1.55 -1.41 -11.77
N HIS A 166 1.07 -2.09 -10.74
CA HIS A 166 1.90 -2.58 -9.65
C HIS A 166 2.93 -3.62 -10.13
N ALA A 167 2.53 -4.53 -11.01
CA ALA A 167 3.43 -5.52 -11.61
C ALA A 167 4.52 -4.87 -12.47
N GLU A 168 4.17 -3.86 -13.27
CA GLU A 168 5.14 -3.08 -14.05
C GLU A 168 6.10 -2.31 -13.13
N THR A 169 5.60 -1.72 -12.05
CA THR A 169 6.42 -1.02 -11.03
C THR A 169 7.41 -1.98 -10.37
N THR A 170 6.94 -3.17 -9.99
CA THR A 170 7.76 -4.23 -9.42
C THR A 170 8.85 -4.69 -10.38
N ALA A 171 8.50 -4.93 -11.65
CA ALA A 171 9.47 -5.31 -12.67
C ALA A 171 10.56 -4.24 -12.86
N MET A 172 10.17 -2.96 -12.87
CA MET A 172 11.11 -1.85 -12.97
C MET A 172 12.01 -1.71 -11.75
N LEU A 173 11.48 -1.87 -10.54
CA LEU A 173 12.27 -1.88 -9.30
C LEU A 173 13.34 -2.98 -9.33
N ILE A 174 12.97 -4.18 -9.79
CA ILE A 174 13.91 -5.31 -9.90
C ILE A 174 14.96 -5.02 -10.98
N PHE A 175 14.52 -4.59 -12.17
CA PHE A 175 15.41 -4.26 -13.29
C PHE A 175 16.44 -3.19 -12.93
N SER A 176 16.05 -2.17 -12.17
CA SER A 176 16.94 -1.11 -11.69
C SER A 176 17.86 -1.55 -10.54
N GLY A 177 17.75 -2.79 -10.06
CA GLY A 177 18.57 -3.32 -8.96
C GLY A 177 18.15 -2.84 -7.56
N PHE A 178 17.08 -2.07 -7.44
CA PHE A 178 16.62 -1.49 -6.17
C PHE A 178 16.00 -2.50 -5.20
N HIS A 179 15.76 -3.73 -5.66
CA HIS A 179 15.38 -4.86 -4.79
C HIS A 179 16.51 -5.28 -3.83
N VAL A 180 17.77 -4.84 -4.05
CA VAL A 180 18.91 -5.17 -3.19
C VAL A 180 19.44 -3.91 -2.51
N ASP A 181 19.01 -3.66 -1.27
CA ASP A 181 19.68 -2.69 -0.38
C ASP A 181 20.62 -3.44 0.58
N ARG A 182 21.89 -3.59 0.18
CA ARG A 182 22.95 -4.17 1.02
C ARG A 182 23.90 -3.06 1.49
N PRO A 183 24.20 -2.96 2.80
CA PRO A 183 25.17 -1.99 3.28
C PRO A 183 26.56 -2.31 2.68
N PHE A 184 27.18 -1.30 2.05
CA PHE A 184 28.58 -1.37 1.65
C PHE A 184 29.47 -1.19 2.89
N GLY A 185 29.82 -2.29 3.57
CA GLY A 185 30.80 -2.32 4.66
C GLY A 185 30.23 -2.64 6.05
N PRO A 186 31.09 -2.73 7.09
CA PRO A 186 30.68 -3.11 8.45
C PRO A 186 29.71 -2.09 9.06
N SER A 187 28.71 -2.64 9.76
CA SER A 187 27.41 -2.10 10.21
C SER A 187 27.40 -0.93 11.21
N ASN A 188 28.44 -0.09 11.27
CA ASN A 188 28.61 0.89 12.34
C ASN A 188 28.17 2.33 12.00
N THR A 189 27.33 2.58 10.99
CA THR A 189 27.09 3.96 10.57
C THR A 189 25.63 4.29 10.28
N SER A 190 24.79 4.38 11.32
CA SER A 190 23.61 5.27 11.29
C SER A 190 24.05 6.70 10.92
N SER A 191 25.23 7.12 11.38
CA SER A 191 25.90 8.39 11.07
C SER A 191 26.39 8.57 9.62
N LYS A 192 26.16 7.62 8.69
CA LYS A 192 26.51 7.79 7.24
C LYS A 192 25.35 7.52 6.29
N SER A 193 24.10 7.44 6.79
CA SER A 193 22.97 7.34 5.86
C SER A 193 22.88 8.62 5.01
N MET A 194 22.54 8.46 3.73
CA MET A 194 22.39 9.55 2.77
C MET A 194 20.91 9.80 2.52
N ALA A 195 20.52 11.05 2.26
CA ALA A 195 19.11 11.40 2.01
C ALA A 195 18.53 10.62 0.81
N SER A 196 19.32 10.44 -0.25
CA SER A 196 18.93 9.65 -1.43
C SER A 196 18.72 8.15 -1.13
N ALA A 197 19.53 7.57 -0.25
CA ALA A 197 19.41 6.18 0.17
C ALA A 197 18.14 5.98 1.02
N GLU A 198 17.88 6.91 1.94
CA GLU A 198 16.67 6.90 2.77
C GLU A 198 15.40 7.09 1.93
N ALA A 199 15.42 8.03 0.98
CA ALA A 199 14.35 8.21 -0.01
C ALA A 199 14.07 6.91 -0.78
N ARG A 200 15.11 6.24 -1.28
CA ARG A 200 14.95 4.95 -1.98
C ARG A 200 14.36 3.87 -1.10
N ARG A 201 14.82 3.72 0.14
CA ARG A 201 14.26 2.75 1.10
C ARG A 201 12.76 2.93 1.26
N ARG A 202 12.31 4.18 1.40
CA ARG A 202 10.89 4.48 1.55
C ARG A 202 10.06 4.05 0.34
N ILE A 203 10.52 4.33 -0.89
CA ILE A 203 9.87 3.83 -2.12
C ILE A 203 9.79 2.31 -2.14
N VAL A 204 10.91 1.63 -1.89
CA VAL A 204 10.99 0.16 -1.95
C VAL A 204 10.05 -0.47 -0.90
N CYS A 205 10.03 0.09 0.31
CA CYS A 205 9.15 -0.34 1.39
C CYS A 205 7.67 -0.18 1.01
N GLN A 206 7.28 0.95 0.42
CA GLN A 206 5.91 1.15 -0.03
C GLN A 206 5.50 0.16 -1.12
N ILE A 207 6.35 -0.07 -2.12
CA ILE A 207 6.06 -1.06 -3.18
C ILE A 207 5.92 -2.45 -2.56
N PHE A 208 6.77 -2.80 -1.59
CA PHE A 208 6.68 -4.08 -0.88
C PHE A 208 5.38 -4.21 -0.09
N ILE A 209 4.95 -3.18 0.66
CA ILE A 209 3.68 -3.17 1.39
C ILE A 209 2.50 -3.34 0.44
N ALA A 210 2.47 -2.56 -0.66
CA ALA A 210 1.42 -2.62 -1.67
C ALA A 210 1.32 -4.02 -2.28
N ASP A 211 2.47 -4.65 -2.56
CA ASP A 211 2.55 -6.03 -3.07
C ASP A 211 1.89 -7.03 -2.12
N LYS A 212 2.19 -6.96 -0.82
CA LYS A 212 1.58 -7.88 0.18
C LYS A 212 0.12 -7.60 0.43
N PHE A 213 -0.26 -6.33 0.45
CA PHE A 213 -1.66 -5.95 0.59
C PHE A 213 -2.48 -6.49 -0.58
N LEU A 214 -2.01 -6.29 -1.82
CA LEU A 214 -2.68 -6.81 -3.01
C LEU A 214 -2.73 -8.34 -3.04
N ALA A 215 -1.59 -9.01 -2.82
CA ALA A 215 -1.50 -10.46 -2.81
C ALA A 215 -2.48 -11.10 -1.81
N THR A 216 -2.56 -10.52 -0.60
CA THR A 216 -3.51 -10.91 0.45
C THR A 216 -4.95 -10.71 -0.01
N PHE A 217 -5.22 -9.56 -0.61
CA PHE A 217 -6.57 -9.19 -1.02
C PHE A 217 -7.11 -10.07 -2.14
N VAL A 218 -6.31 -10.31 -3.18
CA VAL A 218 -6.72 -11.12 -4.34
C VAL A 218 -6.45 -12.62 -4.15
N GLY A 219 -5.83 -13.04 -3.04
CA GLY A 219 -5.43 -14.44 -2.83
C GLY A 219 -4.53 -14.96 -3.96
N ARG A 220 -3.53 -14.16 -4.37
CA ARG A 220 -2.55 -14.51 -5.40
C ARG A 220 -1.13 -14.41 -4.84
N PRO A 221 -0.15 -15.15 -5.41
CA PRO A 221 1.24 -15.02 -5.02
C PRO A 221 1.71 -13.57 -5.15
N ALA A 222 2.48 -13.13 -4.15
CA ALA A 222 3.10 -11.82 -4.16
C ALA A 222 4.23 -11.77 -5.21
N LEU A 223 4.44 -10.61 -5.84
CA LEU A 223 5.43 -10.46 -6.92
C LEU A 223 6.85 -10.26 -6.38
N LEU A 224 6.97 -9.62 -5.22
CA LEU A 224 8.20 -9.50 -4.46
C LEU A 224 8.26 -10.60 -3.41
N THR A 225 9.44 -10.96 -2.94
CA THR A 225 9.57 -11.83 -1.77
C THR A 225 10.83 -11.44 -1.00
N ARG A 226 10.76 -11.53 0.32
CA ARG A 226 11.91 -11.32 1.22
C ARG A 226 13.08 -12.26 0.91
N ARG A 227 12.86 -13.36 0.19
CA ARG A 227 13.90 -14.33 -0.19
C ARG A 227 14.83 -13.80 -1.29
N PHE A 228 14.33 -12.89 -2.13
CA PHE A 228 15.10 -12.30 -3.23
C PHE A 228 15.28 -10.79 -3.10
N CYS A 229 14.58 -10.15 -2.16
CA CYS A 229 14.70 -8.72 -1.88
C CYS A 229 15.41 -8.48 -0.55
N SER A 230 16.39 -7.57 -0.53
CA SER A 230 16.99 -7.06 0.70
C SER A 230 16.28 -5.78 1.10
N ILE A 231 15.22 -5.92 1.90
CA ILE A 231 14.40 -4.80 2.38
C ILE A 231 15.02 -4.26 3.68
N GLN A 232 15.55 -3.03 3.63
CA GLN A 232 16.00 -2.30 4.82
C GLN A 232 14.87 -1.39 5.30
N LEU A 233 14.63 -1.40 6.62
CA LEU A 233 13.59 -0.56 7.21
C LEU A 233 13.98 0.92 7.13
N PRO A 234 13.04 1.82 6.77
CA PRO A 234 13.31 3.26 6.66
C PRO A 234 13.50 3.87 8.04
N LEU A 235 14.37 4.86 8.17
CA LEU A 235 14.58 5.55 9.45
C LEU A 235 13.37 6.41 9.79
N ASP A 236 13.04 6.43 11.08
CA ASP A 236 11.93 7.21 11.63
C ASP A 236 12.28 8.71 11.67
N LEU A 237 12.17 9.33 10.50
CA LEU A 237 12.53 10.72 10.26
C LEU A 237 11.38 11.45 9.57
N ASP A 238 11.19 12.72 9.96
CA ASP A 238 10.30 13.65 9.28
C ASP A 238 10.68 13.82 7.79
N ASP A 239 9.68 13.92 6.92
CA ASP A 239 9.86 14.21 5.49
C ASP A 239 10.55 15.56 5.28
N VAL A 240 10.32 16.53 6.17
CA VAL A 240 11.03 17.83 6.13
C VAL A 240 12.52 17.64 6.35
N ALA A 241 12.91 16.74 7.26
CA ALA A 241 14.31 16.42 7.50
C ALA A 241 14.93 15.71 6.29
N LEU A 242 14.22 14.75 5.69
CA LEU A 242 14.66 14.05 4.48
C LEU A 242 14.92 15.01 3.31
N LEU A 243 14.15 16.09 3.21
CA LEU A 243 14.22 17.07 2.12
C LEU A 243 15.10 18.29 2.43
N SER A 244 15.88 18.25 3.52
CA SER A 244 16.74 19.34 3.98
C SER A 244 18.18 19.26 3.42
N ASP A 245 19.00 20.26 3.75
CA ASP A 245 20.44 20.24 3.47
C ASP A 245 21.16 19.14 4.26
N LYS A 246 22.38 18.80 3.82
CA LYS A 246 23.19 17.73 4.41
C LYS A 246 23.35 17.90 5.93
N GLU A 247 23.71 19.09 6.40
CA GLU A 247 23.95 19.36 7.81
C GLU A 247 22.68 19.22 8.65
N THR A 248 21.54 19.67 8.13
CA THR A 248 20.23 19.47 8.76
C THR A 248 19.86 18.00 8.81
N PHE A 249 19.97 17.27 7.71
CA PHE A 249 19.68 15.84 7.67
C PHE A 249 20.55 15.04 8.65
N GLN A 250 21.86 15.31 8.70
CA GLN A 250 22.78 14.66 9.64
C GLN A 250 22.44 14.97 11.10
N ARG A 251 21.98 16.19 11.42
CA ARG A 251 21.51 16.51 12.79
C ARG A 251 20.28 15.71 13.17
N HIS A 252 19.36 15.45 12.24
CA HIS A 252 18.19 14.62 12.49
C HIS A 252 18.55 13.14 12.65
N LEU A 253 19.56 12.64 11.92
CA LEU A 253 20.07 11.26 12.11
C LEU A 253 20.60 11.01 13.52
N LEU A 254 21.17 12.03 14.19
CA LEU A 254 21.61 11.92 15.58
C LEU A 254 20.46 11.81 16.59
N ARG A 255 19.22 12.05 16.16
CA ARG A 255 18.00 11.93 16.99
C ARG A 255 17.29 10.60 16.80
N VAL A 256 17.85 9.70 15.99
CA VAL A 256 17.35 8.35 15.78
C VAL A 256 18.17 7.38 16.63
N ASP A 257 17.50 6.45 17.30
CA ASP A 257 18.16 5.42 18.11
C ASP A 257 18.83 4.32 17.27
N ASN A 258 19.42 3.32 17.93
CA ASN A 258 20.09 2.21 17.25
C ASN A 258 19.13 1.30 16.48
N ASP A 259 17.86 1.28 16.87
CA ASP A 259 16.80 0.50 16.24
C ASP A 259 16.07 1.29 15.15
N GLY A 260 16.51 2.51 14.85
CA GLY A 260 15.99 3.34 13.76
C GLY A 260 14.75 4.16 14.11
N TRP A 261 14.39 4.30 15.40
CA TRP A 261 13.23 5.07 15.89
C TRP A 261 13.58 6.48 16.34
N ASP A 262 12.61 7.41 16.25
CA ASP A 262 12.76 8.77 16.76
C ASP A 262 12.84 8.76 18.30
N MET A 263 13.94 9.31 18.84
CA MET A 263 14.14 9.43 20.29
C MET A 263 13.21 10.45 20.94
N ASP A 264 12.61 11.36 20.18
CA ASP A 264 11.65 12.34 20.70
C ASP A 264 10.22 11.77 20.84
N GLY A 265 9.98 10.54 20.37
CA GLY A 265 8.69 9.86 20.45
C GLY A 265 7.58 10.50 19.61
N ARG A 266 7.94 11.12 18.47
CA ARG A 266 6.97 11.73 17.56
C ARG A 266 6.55 10.72 16.51
N LEU A 267 5.29 10.80 16.11
CA LEU A 267 4.78 10.01 14.99
C LEU A 267 5.02 10.76 13.68
N HIS A 268 5.85 10.18 12.82
CA HIS A 268 6.11 10.63 11.45
C HIS A 268 5.40 9.70 10.44
N PRO A 269 5.15 10.15 9.20
CA PRO A 269 4.73 9.24 8.12
C PRO A 269 5.71 8.05 7.95
N ALA A 270 7.00 8.30 8.18
CA ALA A 270 8.04 7.27 8.18
C ALA A 270 7.86 6.22 9.28
N SER A 271 7.33 6.59 10.46
CA SER A 271 7.04 5.61 11.52
C SER A 271 5.96 4.62 11.05
N VAL A 272 4.92 5.13 10.39
CA VAL A 272 3.83 4.30 9.83
C VAL A 272 4.38 3.37 8.75
N LEU A 273 5.13 3.90 7.79
CA LEU A 273 5.78 3.10 6.75
C LEU A 273 6.69 2.02 7.35
N ARG A 274 7.49 2.36 8.37
CA ARG A 274 8.40 1.44 9.05
C ARG A 274 7.63 0.27 9.68
N VAL A 275 6.63 0.56 10.51
CA VAL A 275 5.79 -0.48 11.15
C VAL A 275 5.11 -1.35 10.10
N ARG A 276 4.49 -0.74 9.09
CA ARG A 276 3.78 -1.48 8.03
C ARG A 276 4.71 -2.36 7.20
N THR A 277 5.96 -1.94 7.02
CA THR A 277 6.98 -2.77 6.36
C THR A 277 7.33 -4.00 7.21
N MET A 278 7.49 -3.82 8.53
CA MET A 278 7.74 -4.93 9.45
C MET A 278 6.58 -5.95 9.42
N VAL A 279 5.34 -5.46 9.45
CA VAL A 279 4.13 -6.30 9.32
C VAL A 279 4.08 -7.00 7.95
N ALA A 280 4.43 -6.29 6.86
CA ALA A 280 4.45 -6.85 5.52
C ALA A 280 5.49 -7.96 5.36
N LEU A 281 6.63 -7.89 6.05
CA LEU A 281 7.64 -8.96 6.04
C LEU A 281 7.13 -10.25 6.67
N ILE A 282 6.34 -10.16 7.75
CA ILE A 282 5.64 -11.31 8.33
C ILE A 282 4.54 -11.79 7.38
N ARG A 283 3.79 -10.86 6.78
CA ARG A 283 2.74 -11.18 5.80
C ARG A 283 3.26 -11.93 4.58
N ASP A 284 4.47 -11.62 4.11
CA ASP A 284 5.12 -12.36 3.03
C ASP A 284 5.29 -13.85 3.37
N GLU A 285 5.68 -14.15 4.60
CA GLU A 285 5.82 -15.53 5.11
C GLU A 285 4.47 -16.21 5.34
N ILE A 286 3.46 -15.48 5.84
CA ILE A 286 2.08 -15.97 5.94
C ILE A 286 1.56 -16.38 4.56
N LEU A 287 1.79 -15.55 3.54
CA LEU A 287 1.38 -15.82 2.16
C LEU A 287 2.18 -16.98 1.54
N GLU A 288 3.48 -17.09 1.85
CA GLU A 288 4.31 -18.23 1.44
C GLU A 288 3.70 -19.54 1.94
N ILE A 289 3.35 -19.63 3.23
CA ILE A 289 2.71 -20.81 3.83
C ILE A 289 1.30 -21.03 3.25
N GLY A 290 0.48 -19.98 3.25
CA GLY A 290 -0.94 -20.07 2.93
C GLY A 290 -1.23 -20.35 1.45
N LEU A 291 -0.34 -19.93 0.55
CA LEU A 291 -0.47 -20.13 -0.90
C LEU A 291 0.44 -21.25 -1.44
N SER A 292 1.26 -21.88 -0.59
CA SER A 292 2.11 -22.99 -1.01
C SER A 292 1.26 -24.16 -1.51
N TYR A 293 1.69 -24.77 -2.62
CA TYR A 293 1.13 -26.02 -3.09
C TYR A 293 1.65 -27.24 -2.30
N VAL A 294 2.82 -27.07 -1.66
CA VAL A 294 3.46 -28.12 -0.87
C VAL A 294 3.17 -27.84 0.60
N GLU A 295 2.57 -28.80 1.29
CA GLU A 295 2.36 -28.75 2.75
C GLU A 295 3.66 -29.15 3.47
N ASP A 296 4.72 -28.34 3.33
CA ASP A 296 6.00 -28.55 4.00
C ASP A 296 6.13 -27.80 5.34
N HIS A 297 5.12 -27.01 5.71
CA HIS A 297 5.11 -26.24 6.95
C HIS A 297 4.40 -27.01 8.07
N SER A 298 5.05 -27.05 9.23
CA SER A 298 4.48 -27.64 10.43
C SER A 298 3.54 -26.67 11.16
N ILE A 299 2.68 -27.22 12.01
CA ILE A 299 1.86 -26.41 12.92
C ILE A 299 2.71 -25.53 13.85
N ASP A 300 3.90 -26.00 14.22
CA ASP A 300 4.86 -25.26 15.05
C ASP A 300 5.43 -24.04 14.32
N ASP A 301 5.60 -24.12 13.00
CA ASP A 301 6.01 -22.97 12.18
C ASP A 301 4.93 -21.87 12.20
N ILE A 302 3.66 -22.25 12.10
CA ILE A 302 2.52 -21.33 12.15
C ILE A 302 2.38 -20.70 13.54
N ILE A 303 2.56 -21.48 14.62
CA ILE A 303 2.58 -20.97 16.00
C ILE A 303 3.74 -20.00 16.21
N THR A 304 4.92 -20.33 15.68
CA THR A 304 6.10 -19.44 15.72
C THR A 304 5.83 -18.13 14.98
N LEU A 305 5.16 -18.20 13.83
CA LEU A 305 4.76 -17.03 13.06
C LEU A 305 3.76 -16.14 13.83
N LYS A 306 2.77 -16.74 14.50
CA LYS A 306 1.88 -16.03 15.44
C LYS A 306 2.71 -15.32 16.51
N GLY A 307 3.62 -16.03 17.17
CA GLY A 307 4.48 -15.48 18.22
C GLY A 307 5.27 -14.25 17.77
N ARG A 308 5.88 -14.31 16.58
CA ARG A 308 6.63 -13.19 15.98
C ARG A 308 5.74 -11.98 15.68
N GLU A 309 4.52 -12.18 15.21
CA GLU A 309 3.57 -11.09 14.95
C GLU A 309 3.17 -10.36 16.25
N PHE A 310 2.92 -11.10 17.33
CA PHE A 310 2.64 -10.50 18.64
C PHE A 310 3.87 -9.80 19.25
N GLU A 311 5.04 -10.42 19.17
CA GLU A 311 6.30 -9.84 19.66
C GLU A 311 6.61 -8.53 18.93
N LEU A 312 6.45 -8.50 17.60
CA LEU A 312 6.63 -7.29 16.79
C LEU A 312 5.77 -6.15 17.33
N TYR A 313 4.46 -6.38 17.50
CA TYR A 313 3.55 -5.32 17.93
C TYR A 313 3.80 -4.87 19.37
N ASN A 314 4.14 -5.80 20.27
CA ASN A 314 4.37 -5.53 21.69
C ASN A 314 5.69 -4.80 21.97
N THR A 315 6.66 -4.90 21.04
CA THR A 315 7.97 -4.25 21.16
C THR A 315 8.03 -2.88 20.48
N LEU A 316 6.94 -2.45 19.82
CA LEU A 316 6.86 -1.10 19.25
C LEU A 316 6.97 -0.03 20.34
N PRO A 317 7.57 1.13 20.02
CA PRO A 317 7.53 2.30 20.90
C PRO A 317 6.10 2.63 21.37
N ALA A 318 5.95 2.93 22.66
CA ALA A 318 4.62 3.12 23.29
C ALA A 318 3.76 4.19 22.59
N HIS A 319 4.40 5.22 22.03
CA HIS A 319 3.71 6.29 21.30
C HIS A 319 3.14 5.84 19.94
N LEU A 320 3.54 4.68 19.40
CA LEU A 320 3.01 4.08 18.17
C LEU A 320 1.88 3.08 18.43
N ILE A 321 1.81 2.52 19.64
CA ILE A 321 0.81 1.52 20.00
C ILE A 321 -0.58 2.19 20.06
N TYR A 322 -1.56 1.49 19.48
CA TYR A 322 -2.98 1.82 19.61
C TYR A 322 -3.43 1.69 21.06
N ASP A 323 -4.09 2.74 21.55
CA ASP A 323 -4.73 2.77 22.86
C ASP A 323 -6.25 2.96 22.68
N PRO A 324 -7.07 1.99 23.13
CA PRO A 324 -8.53 2.08 23.09
C PRO A 324 -9.11 3.31 23.78
N ALA A 325 -8.45 3.82 24.83
CA ALA A 325 -8.90 4.98 25.61
C ALA A 325 -8.62 6.32 24.91
N LEU A 326 -7.69 6.35 23.94
CA LEU A 326 -7.27 7.58 23.26
C LEU A 326 -8.37 8.15 22.36
N GLY A 327 -9.32 7.33 21.90
CA GLY A 327 -10.41 7.75 21.02
C GLY A 327 -11.41 8.70 21.66
N GLU A 328 -11.44 8.78 22.98
CA GLU A 328 -12.33 9.70 23.73
C GLU A 328 -11.68 11.06 24.02
N LEU A 329 -10.39 11.23 23.75
CA LEU A 329 -9.67 12.48 23.99
C LEU A 329 -9.94 13.47 22.83
N ALA A 330 -10.62 14.56 23.16
CA ALA A 330 -10.97 15.63 22.23
C ALA A 330 -9.76 16.31 21.55
N ASP A 331 -8.56 16.21 22.16
CA ASP A 331 -7.34 16.93 21.73
C ASP A 331 -6.33 16.06 20.96
N ALA A 332 -6.59 14.77 20.72
CA ALA A 332 -5.65 13.94 19.97
C ALA A 332 -5.60 14.35 18.49
N ASP A 333 -4.38 14.55 17.97
CA ASP A 333 -4.12 14.83 16.57
C ASP A 333 -4.77 13.76 15.66
N THR A 334 -5.55 14.24 14.70
CA THR A 334 -6.35 13.48 13.73
C THR A 334 -5.49 12.47 12.95
N GLN A 335 -4.29 12.88 12.55
CA GLN A 335 -3.33 12.05 11.81
C GLN A 335 -2.77 10.92 12.69
N THR A 336 -2.43 11.26 13.94
CA THR A 336 -1.97 10.30 14.95
C THR A 336 -3.01 9.23 15.25
N PHE A 337 -4.27 9.64 15.42
CA PHE A 337 -5.38 8.71 15.64
C PHE A 337 -5.48 7.69 14.50
N TYR A 338 -5.57 8.16 13.25
CA TYR A 338 -5.74 7.27 12.09
C TYR A 338 -4.56 6.30 11.95
N SER A 339 -3.33 6.81 12.03
CA SER A 339 -2.11 6.02 11.84
C SER A 339 -2.03 4.84 12.81
N LYS A 340 -2.34 5.06 14.08
CA LYS A 340 -2.38 4.00 15.10
C LYS A 340 -3.44 2.95 14.82
N HIS A 341 -4.62 3.36 14.37
CA HIS A 341 -5.69 2.43 14.01
C HIS A 341 -5.31 1.60 12.79
N GLU A 342 -4.72 2.23 11.76
CA GLU A 342 -4.26 1.52 10.57
C GLU A 342 -3.19 0.49 10.92
N MET A 343 -2.15 0.86 11.68
CA MET A 343 -1.10 -0.07 12.10
C MET A 343 -1.66 -1.23 12.92
N ARG A 344 -2.62 -0.97 13.81
CA ARG A 344 -3.31 -2.03 14.57
C ARG A 344 -4.12 -2.95 13.66
N LEU A 345 -4.83 -2.42 12.68
CA LEU A 345 -5.58 -3.21 11.70
C LEU A 345 -4.65 -4.07 10.83
N ASP A 346 -3.49 -3.54 10.44
CA ASP A 346 -2.48 -4.29 9.68
C ASP A 346 -1.93 -5.46 10.50
N HIS A 347 -1.61 -5.24 11.78
CA HIS A 347 -1.23 -6.30 12.71
C HIS A 347 -2.34 -7.36 12.85
N LEU A 348 -3.58 -6.93 13.12
CA LEU A 348 -4.71 -7.84 13.29
C LEU A 348 -5.03 -8.63 12.01
N LEU A 349 -4.79 -8.07 10.83
CA LEU A 349 -4.94 -8.82 9.58
C LEU A 349 -3.94 -9.97 9.50
N ASN A 350 -2.69 -9.79 9.92
CA ASN A 350 -1.74 -10.90 10.01
C ASN A 350 -2.20 -11.96 11.01
N VAL A 351 -2.65 -11.52 12.20
CA VAL A 351 -3.20 -12.44 13.21
C VAL A 351 -4.38 -13.21 12.64
N LEU A 352 -5.33 -12.54 11.98
CA LEU A 352 -6.49 -13.17 11.34
C LEU A 352 -6.07 -14.26 10.35
N LEU A 353 -5.09 -13.98 9.48
CA LEU A 353 -4.60 -14.95 8.49
C LEU A 353 -3.92 -16.15 9.15
N VAL A 354 -3.09 -15.91 10.17
CA VAL A 354 -2.42 -16.97 10.92
C VAL A 354 -3.43 -17.83 11.69
N GLU A 355 -4.43 -17.22 12.33
CA GLU A 355 -5.51 -17.94 13.00
C GLU A 355 -6.31 -18.82 12.03
N ARG A 356 -6.53 -18.37 10.79
CA ARG A 356 -7.14 -19.22 9.76
C ARG A 356 -6.26 -20.41 9.41
N LEU A 357 -4.95 -20.22 9.29
CA LEU A 357 -4.01 -21.34 9.06
C LEU A 357 -4.04 -22.32 10.23
N LEU A 358 -4.06 -21.83 11.48
CA LEU A 358 -4.15 -22.68 12.68
C LEU A 358 -5.48 -23.45 12.73
N LEU A 359 -6.59 -22.80 12.39
CA LEU A 359 -7.92 -23.43 12.35
C LEU A 359 -7.95 -24.64 11.41
N LYS A 360 -7.30 -24.56 10.24
CA LYS A 360 -7.16 -25.71 9.32
C LYS A 360 -6.44 -26.90 9.94
N HIS A 361 -5.51 -26.64 10.86
CA HIS A 361 -4.75 -27.66 11.58
C HIS A 361 -5.46 -28.11 12.87
N GLY A 362 -6.74 -27.74 13.06
CA GLY A 362 -7.56 -28.19 14.18
C GLY A 362 -7.44 -27.33 15.45
N HIS A 363 -6.81 -26.16 15.40
CA HIS A 363 -6.81 -25.24 16.53
C HIS A 363 -8.21 -24.65 16.79
N PRO A 364 -8.52 -24.28 18.05
CA PRO A 364 -9.78 -23.62 18.39
C PRO A 364 -9.94 -22.28 17.64
N ARG A 365 -11.15 -22.00 17.17
CA ARG A 365 -11.50 -20.72 16.52
C ARG A 365 -11.63 -19.53 17.46
N THR A 366 -11.32 -19.68 18.76
CA THR A 366 -11.53 -18.64 19.78
C THR A 366 -10.80 -17.33 19.44
N ASP A 367 -9.50 -17.40 19.18
CA ASP A 367 -8.67 -16.23 18.89
C ASP A 367 -9.03 -15.63 17.52
N LEU A 368 -9.41 -16.47 16.55
CA LEU A 368 -9.94 -16.04 15.25
C LEU A 368 -11.17 -15.13 15.41
N LEU A 369 -12.13 -15.53 16.26
CA LEU A 369 -13.35 -14.78 16.50
C LEU A 369 -13.07 -13.47 17.27
N ARG A 370 -12.20 -13.50 18.27
CA ARG A 370 -11.79 -12.30 19.03
C ARG A 370 -11.10 -11.28 18.13
N THR A 371 -10.16 -11.73 17.31
CA THR A 371 -9.45 -10.90 16.32
C THR A 371 -10.43 -10.30 15.32
N SER A 372 -11.35 -11.12 14.78
CA SER A 372 -12.36 -10.65 13.83
C SER A 372 -13.28 -9.59 14.44
N PHE A 373 -13.69 -9.78 15.69
CA PHE A 373 -14.51 -8.80 16.40
C PHE A 373 -13.75 -7.47 16.59
N GLU A 374 -12.49 -7.52 17.03
CA GLU A 374 -11.65 -6.33 17.18
C GLU A 374 -11.50 -5.55 15.87
N MET A 375 -11.21 -6.24 14.76
CA MET A 375 -11.06 -5.61 13.44
C MET A 375 -12.33 -4.88 12.99
N VAL A 376 -13.51 -5.48 13.20
CA VAL A 376 -14.79 -4.85 12.86
C VAL A 376 -15.04 -3.62 13.74
N VAL A 377 -14.81 -3.72 15.05
CA VAL A 377 -14.97 -2.59 16.00
C VAL A 377 -14.06 -1.42 15.63
N LEU A 378 -12.77 -1.69 15.39
CA LEU A 378 -11.80 -0.66 15.02
C LEU A 378 -12.15 0.02 13.70
N THR A 379 -12.59 -0.74 12.70
CA THR A 379 -12.99 -0.18 11.41
C THR A 379 -14.25 0.68 11.54
N LEU A 380 -15.22 0.26 12.36
CA LEU A 380 -16.42 1.05 12.65
C LEU A 380 -16.10 2.31 13.46
N ARG A 381 -15.11 2.27 14.35
CA ARG A 381 -14.67 3.44 15.12
C ARG A 381 -14.11 4.53 14.21
N LEU A 382 -13.33 4.17 13.18
CA LEU A 382 -12.87 5.10 12.15
C LEU A 382 -14.04 5.72 11.38
N TRP A 383 -15.14 4.98 11.19
CA TRP A 383 -16.33 5.50 10.53
C TRP A 383 -17.20 6.42 11.41
N THR A 384 -17.45 6.06 12.67
CA THR A 384 -18.34 6.82 13.57
C THR A 384 -17.86 8.26 13.76
N HIS A 385 -16.56 8.45 13.75
CA HIS A 385 -15.95 9.75 13.90
C HIS A 385 -15.53 10.34 12.54
N LYS A 386 -16.00 9.79 11.40
CA LYS A 386 -15.65 10.20 10.04
C LYS A 386 -15.68 11.72 9.84
N HIS A 387 -16.55 12.46 10.49
CA HIS A 387 -16.57 13.93 10.45
C HIS A 387 -15.23 14.59 10.87
N ARG A 388 -14.39 13.92 11.67
CA ARG A 388 -13.04 14.34 12.07
C ARG A 388 -11.97 14.08 11.01
N TRP A 389 -12.18 13.13 10.08
CA TRP A 389 -11.21 12.74 9.03
C TRP A 389 -11.84 12.62 7.64
N ALA A 390 -13.02 13.24 7.43
CA ALA A 390 -13.78 13.20 6.17
C ALA A 390 -13.01 13.85 5.01
N GLU A 391 -11.91 14.52 5.32
CA GLU A 391 -10.98 15.14 4.40
C GLU A 391 -10.05 14.14 3.71
N ILE A 392 -9.98 12.86 4.13
CA ILE A 392 -9.16 11.82 3.49
C ILE A 392 -10.04 10.91 2.60
N PRO A 393 -10.14 11.17 1.28
CA PRO A 393 -11.06 10.43 0.44
C PRO A 393 -10.40 9.13 -0.09
N GLY A 394 -11.21 8.10 -0.37
CA GLY A 394 -10.73 6.75 -0.77
C GLY A 394 -10.37 5.78 0.37
N GLU A 395 -9.94 6.28 1.53
CA GLU A 395 -9.47 5.42 2.65
C GLU A 395 -10.56 4.59 3.32
N SER A 396 -11.79 5.11 3.35
CA SER A 396 -12.94 4.41 3.92
C SER A 396 -13.23 3.08 3.19
N GLN A 397 -12.94 3.01 1.89
CA GLN A 397 -13.19 1.81 1.09
C GLN A 397 -12.08 0.76 1.31
N ARG A 398 -10.81 1.18 1.34
CA ARG A 398 -9.67 0.29 1.63
C ARG A 398 -9.82 -0.37 2.99
N LEU A 399 -10.16 0.42 4.02
CA LEU A 399 -10.38 -0.07 5.38
C LEU A 399 -11.52 -1.10 5.44
N LEU A 400 -12.62 -0.79 4.74
CA LEU A 400 -13.81 -1.63 4.71
C LEU A 400 -13.57 -2.98 4.03
N ILE A 401 -13.00 -2.96 2.82
CA ILE A 401 -12.84 -4.15 2.00
C ILE A 401 -11.63 -4.98 2.49
N GLY A 402 -10.54 -4.33 2.90
CA GLY A 402 -9.31 -5.00 3.34
C GLY A 402 -9.38 -5.57 4.76
N TYR A 403 -10.15 -4.97 5.68
CA TYR A 403 -10.17 -5.39 7.09
C TYR A 403 -11.56 -5.82 7.59
N ALA A 404 -12.56 -4.94 7.51
CA ALA A 404 -13.87 -5.23 8.12
C ALA A 404 -14.63 -6.35 7.41
N ALA A 405 -14.51 -6.47 6.10
CA ALA A 405 -15.21 -7.49 5.36
C ALA A 405 -14.71 -8.92 5.64
N PRO A 406 -13.40 -9.26 5.54
CA PRO A 406 -12.93 -10.60 5.89
C PRO A 406 -13.21 -10.96 7.35
N ALA A 407 -13.03 -10.02 8.27
CA ALA A 407 -13.37 -10.21 9.68
C ALA A 407 -14.89 -10.40 9.90
N GLY A 408 -15.71 -9.58 9.24
CA GLY A 408 -17.17 -9.68 9.27
C GLY A 408 -17.67 -11.00 8.71
N ALA A 409 -16.99 -11.57 7.71
CA ALA A 409 -17.29 -12.90 7.18
C ALA A 409 -17.19 -13.98 8.25
N VAL A 410 -16.07 -14.00 8.97
CA VAL A 410 -15.81 -14.96 10.05
C VAL A 410 -16.89 -14.85 11.13
N LEU A 411 -17.25 -13.63 11.52
CA LEU A 411 -18.32 -13.40 12.48
C LEU A 411 -19.69 -13.85 11.95
N CYS A 412 -19.98 -13.60 10.68
CA CYS A 412 -21.22 -14.07 10.04
C CYS A 412 -21.30 -15.61 10.03
N MET A 413 -20.19 -16.30 9.72
CA MET A 413 -20.10 -17.76 9.76
C MET A 413 -20.40 -18.29 11.17
N GLU A 414 -19.82 -17.67 12.19
CA GLU A 414 -20.09 -18.01 13.59
C GLU A 414 -21.56 -17.81 13.99
N LEU A 415 -22.22 -16.78 13.43
CA LEU A 415 -23.62 -16.52 13.74
C LEU A 415 -24.58 -17.60 13.21
N VAL A 416 -24.22 -18.26 12.10
CA VAL A 416 -25.03 -19.28 11.43
C VAL A 416 -24.56 -20.71 11.71
N ASP A 417 -23.45 -20.88 12.43
CA ASP A 417 -22.91 -22.17 12.79
C ASP A 417 -23.95 -22.97 13.61
N PRO A 418 -24.21 -24.25 13.28
CA PRO A 418 -25.12 -25.10 14.04
C PRO A 418 -24.64 -25.40 15.47
N ASN A 419 -23.32 -25.34 15.70
CA ASN A 419 -22.66 -25.52 16.99
C ASN A 419 -21.83 -24.26 17.32
N PRO A 420 -22.48 -23.11 17.58
CA PRO A 420 -21.77 -21.87 17.85
C PRO A 420 -20.96 -22.00 19.15
N MET A 421 -19.83 -21.32 19.22
CA MET A 421 -19.06 -21.16 20.44
C MET A 421 -19.92 -20.48 21.50
N ASP A 422 -19.83 -20.98 22.73
CA ASP A 422 -20.41 -20.30 23.88
C ASP A 422 -19.52 -19.09 24.21
N ILE A 423 -19.90 -17.92 23.70
CA ILE A 423 -19.24 -16.66 24.03
C ILE A 423 -19.77 -16.26 25.41
N THR A 424 -19.13 -16.77 26.46
CA THR A 424 -19.44 -16.40 27.83
C THR A 424 -19.20 -14.90 28.00
N VAL A 425 -20.18 -14.20 28.59
CA VAL A 425 -20.08 -12.77 28.89
C VAL A 425 -19.18 -12.62 30.12
N ASP A 426 -17.88 -12.81 29.95
CA ASP A 426 -16.90 -12.62 31.03
C ASP A 426 -16.46 -11.16 31.16
N GLY A 427 -17.25 -10.22 30.63
CA GLY A 427 -16.95 -8.78 30.71
C GLY A 427 -15.71 -8.34 29.94
N ASP A 428 -15.14 -9.23 29.12
CA ASP A 428 -13.98 -8.94 28.28
C ASP A 428 -14.31 -7.80 27.31
N LEU A 429 -13.64 -6.66 27.51
CA LEU A 429 -13.68 -5.53 26.60
C LEU A 429 -12.63 -5.71 25.51
N ILE A 430 -13.08 -5.77 24.25
CA ILE A 430 -12.20 -5.80 23.07
C ILE A 430 -12.34 -4.47 22.36
N ALA A 431 -11.23 -3.73 22.27
CA ALA A 431 -11.20 -2.36 21.77
C ALA A 431 -12.27 -1.45 22.43
N GLY A 432 -12.60 -1.67 23.71
CA GLY A 432 -13.62 -0.90 24.44
C GLY A 432 -15.07 -1.35 24.23
N GLU A 433 -15.32 -2.40 23.44
CA GLU A 433 -16.64 -2.99 23.25
C GLU A 433 -16.76 -4.34 23.96
N VAL A 434 -17.92 -4.62 24.54
CA VAL A 434 -18.18 -5.92 25.20
C VAL A 434 -18.18 -7.02 24.15
N TYR A 435 -17.35 -8.05 24.34
CA TYR A 435 -17.35 -9.21 23.46
C TYR A 435 -18.49 -10.17 23.80
N SER A 436 -19.51 -10.20 22.95
CA SER A 436 -20.67 -11.09 23.11
C SER A 436 -21.35 -11.36 21.79
N ARG A 437 -22.18 -12.42 21.73
CA ARG A 437 -23.01 -12.71 20.56
C ARG A 437 -23.90 -11.53 20.16
N SER A 438 -24.52 -10.84 21.11
CA SER A 438 -25.35 -9.67 20.83
C SER A 438 -24.53 -8.50 20.29
N SER A 439 -23.31 -8.31 20.82
CA SER A 439 -22.39 -7.28 20.33
C SER A 439 -21.95 -7.57 18.90
N ILE A 440 -21.62 -8.82 18.56
CA ILE A 440 -21.32 -9.23 17.17
C ILE A 440 -22.47 -8.85 16.23
N ILE A 441 -23.72 -9.15 16.61
CA ILE A 441 -24.91 -8.79 15.81
C ILE A 441 -25.02 -7.27 15.63
N GLN A 442 -24.79 -6.49 16.70
CA GLN A 442 -24.84 -5.02 16.66
C GLN A 442 -23.75 -4.45 15.75
N GLN A 443 -22.50 -4.90 15.89
CA GLN A 443 -21.38 -4.43 15.07
C GLN A 443 -21.59 -4.79 13.59
N LEU A 444 -22.06 -6.00 13.28
CA LEU A 444 -22.43 -6.37 11.90
C LEU A 444 -23.59 -5.54 11.34
N SER A 445 -24.56 -5.17 12.19
CA SER A 445 -25.66 -4.28 11.80
C SER A 445 -25.17 -2.86 11.49
N LEU A 446 -24.23 -2.34 12.30
CA LEU A 446 -23.55 -1.06 12.03
C LEU A 446 -22.74 -1.13 10.75
N LEU A 447 -22.05 -2.26 10.50
CA LEU A 447 -21.29 -2.50 9.27
C LEU A 447 -22.17 -2.47 8.01
N VAL A 448 -23.39 -3.03 8.07
CA VAL A 448 -24.38 -2.90 6.99
C VAL A 448 -24.75 -1.42 6.75
N GLY A 449 -24.93 -0.65 7.83
CA GLY A 449 -25.17 0.79 7.74
C GLY A 449 -24.00 1.54 7.09
N PHE A 450 -22.77 1.21 7.49
CA PHE A 450 -21.55 1.77 6.92
C PHE A 450 -21.42 1.46 5.42
N LEU A 451 -21.66 0.21 5.02
CA LEU A 451 -21.69 -0.25 3.62
C LEU A 451 -22.79 0.42 2.76
N ASN A 452 -23.76 1.08 3.39
CA ASN A 452 -24.83 1.81 2.70
C ASN A 452 -24.56 3.33 2.59
N ALA A 453 -23.45 3.82 3.15
CA ALA A 453 -23.13 5.25 3.10
C ALA A 453 -23.03 5.76 1.64
N PRO A 454 -23.52 6.98 1.32
CA PRO A 454 -23.56 7.51 -0.04
C PRO A 454 -22.21 7.48 -0.79
N ASP A 455 -21.12 7.67 -0.05
CA ASP A 455 -19.75 7.68 -0.60
C ASP A 455 -19.26 6.28 -1.04
N LEU A 456 -19.94 5.22 -0.58
CA LEU A 456 -19.65 3.82 -0.90
C LEU A 456 -20.75 3.19 -1.77
N SER A 457 -21.95 3.77 -1.76
CA SER A 457 -23.15 3.37 -2.49
C SER A 457 -23.19 3.96 -3.90
N HIS A 458 -22.12 3.78 -4.68
CA HIS A 458 -22.17 4.04 -6.12
C HIS A 458 -22.71 2.81 -6.86
N PRO A 459 -23.53 2.96 -7.93
CA PRO A 459 -24.16 1.83 -8.65
C PRO A 459 -23.20 0.78 -9.20
N ASN A 460 -21.90 1.11 -9.34
CA ASN A 460 -20.86 0.25 -9.89
C ASN A 460 -19.92 -0.36 -8.82
N SER A 461 -20.19 -0.14 -7.53
CA SER A 461 -19.48 -0.77 -6.41
C SER A 461 -20.06 -2.17 -6.13
N SER A 462 -19.79 -3.13 -7.01
CA SER A 462 -20.30 -4.52 -6.89
C SER A 462 -19.86 -5.21 -5.60
N VAL A 463 -18.68 -4.84 -5.11
CA VAL A 463 -17.97 -5.46 -4.00
C VAL A 463 -18.62 -5.11 -2.64
N ALA A 464 -18.79 -3.82 -2.32
CA ALA A 464 -19.44 -3.40 -1.07
C ALA A 464 -20.93 -3.77 -1.03
N SER A 465 -21.63 -3.68 -2.16
CA SER A 465 -23.03 -4.09 -2.27
C SER A 465 -23.23 -5.61 -2.08
N GLY A 466 -22.30 -6.42 -2.59
CA GLY A 466 -22.23 -7.86 -2.34
C GLY A 466 -22.06 -8.19 -0.86
N VAL A 467 -21.05 -7.60 -0.20
CA VAL A 467 -20.81 -7.79 1.24
C VAL A 467 -22.03 -7.44 2.06
N ARG A 468 -22.62 -6.28 1.77
CA ARG A 468 -23.83 -5.80 2.44
C ARG A 468 -24.98 -6.78 2.30
N SER A 469 -25.18 -7.33 1.09
CA SER A 469 -26.22 -8.31 0.81
C SER A 469 -26.05 -9.56 1.67
N VAL A 470 -24.83 -10.09 1.76
CA VAL A 470 -24.52 -11.31 2.53
C VAL A 470 -24.72 -11.08 4.02
N ILE A 471 -24.14 -10.01 4.59
CA ILE A 471 -24.32 -9.70 6.03
C ILE A 471 -25.81 -9.51 6.35
N LYS A 472 -26.57 -8.83 5.48
CA LYS A 472 -28.00 -8.64 5.66
C LYS A 472 -28.77 -9.97 5.63
N LYS A 473 -28.46 -10.89 4.69
CA LYS A 473 -29.07 -12.23 4.65
C LYS A 473 -28.80 -13.01 5.94
N VAL A 474 -27.59 -12.94 6.48
CA VAL A 474 -27.22 -13.59 7.76
C VAL A 474 -28.00 -12.99 8.91
N LEU A 475 -28.02 -11.66 9.04
CA LEU A 475 -28.77 -10.98 10.10
C LEU A 475 -30.27 -11.31 10.01
N ASP A 476 -30.84 -11.34 8.80
CA ASP A 476 -32.23 -11.74 8.58
C ASP A 476 -32.49 -13.17 9.05
N TYR A 477 -31.59 -14.11 8.79
CA TYR A 477 -31.73 -15.51 9.23
C TYR A 477 -31.58 -15.64 10.76
N VAL A 478 -30.63 -14.91 11.33
CA VAL A 478 -30.33 -14.96 12.77
C VAL A 478 -31.45 -14.31 13.58
N LEU A 479 -32.02 -13.20 13.10
CA LEU A 479 -33.02 -12.43 13.83
C LEU A 479 -34.47 -12.91 13.59
N ASN A 480 -34.76 -13.60 12.47
CA ASN A 480 -36.12 -14.05 12.15
C ASN A 480 -36.28 -15.58 12.31
N PRO A 481 -36.96 -16.07 13.36
CA PRO A 481 -37.08 -17.51 13.67
C PRO A 481 -37.83 -18.32 12.59
N THR A 482 -38.75 -17.71 11.85
CA THR A 482 -39.52 -18.37 10.79
C THR A 482 -38.66 -18.81 9.60
N LYS A 483 -37.59 -18.05 9.29
CA LYS A 483 -36.64 -18.40 8.22
C LYS A 483 -35.76 -19.60 8.59
N ARG A 484 -35.39 -19.75 9.87
CA ARG A 484 -34.60 -20.91 10.34
C ARG A 484 -35.35 -22.24 10.23
N LEU A 485 -36.68 -22.20 10.38
CA LEU A 485 -37.54 -23.38 10.29
C LEU A 485 -37.86 -23.80 8.85
N GLN A 486 -37.85 -22.86 7.90
CA GLN A 486 -38.12 -23.12 6.48
C GLN A 486 -36.87 -23.56 5.69
N MET A 487 -35.69 -23.19 6.17
CA MET A 487 -34.39 -23.52 5.57
C MET A 487 -33.42 -23.95 6.67
N PRO A 488 -33.35 -25.25 7.02
CA PRO A 488 -32.21 -25.80 7.75
C PRO A 488 -31.03 -25.86 6.78
N MET A 489 -30.52 -24.70 6.38
CA MET A 489 -29.42 -24.59 5.45
C MET A 489 -28.12 -24.41 6.21
N GLY A 490 -27.15 -25.28 5.94
CA GLY A 490 -25.74 -25.00 6.22
C GLY A 490 -25.19 -23.89 5.32
N LEU A 491 -23.90 -23.58 5.46
CA LEU A 491 -23.16 -22.54 4.71
C LEU A 491 -23.45 -22.50 3.20
N GLU A 492 -23.67 -23.65 2.57
CA GLU A 492 -23.94 -23.79 1.13
C GLU A 492 -25.22 -23.08 0.67
N GLY A 493 -26.22 -22.96 1.54
CA GLY A 493 -27.54 -22.45 1.20
C GLY A 493 -27.64 -20.93 1.03
N PHE A 494 -26.67 -20.18 1.56
CA PHE A 494 -26.65 -18.73 1.41
C PHE A 494 -26.04 -18.27 0.07
N GLY A 495 -25.56 -19.20 -0.76
CA GLY A 495 -24.60 -18.87 -1.83
C GLY A 495 -23.32 -18.27 -1.25
N PHE A 496 -23.04 -18.55 0.03
CA PHE A 496 -21.95 -17.92 0.79
C PHE A 496 -20.64 -18.17 0.08
N ILE A 497 -20.39 -19.39 -0.37
CA ILE A 497 -19.17 -19.76 -1.05
C ILE A 497 -19.09 -19.06 -2.41
N SER A 498 -20.10 -19.09 -3.29
CA SER A 498 -20.00 -18.46 -4.61
C SER A 498 -20.02 -16.93 -4.62
N ASP A 499 -20.87 -16.29 -3.82
CA ASP A 499 -21.00 -14.82 -3.75
C ASP A 499 -19.84 -14.20 -2.95
N TRP A 500 -19.32 -14.94 -1.97
CA TRP A 500 -18.19 -14.52 -1.14
C TRP A 500 -16.84 -14.97 -1.71
N ASP A 501 -16.69 -16.05 -2.48
CA ASP A 501 -15.44 -16.44 -3.18
C ASP A 501 -15.05 -15.40 -4.23
N GLY A 502 -16.05 -14.73 -4.84
CA GLY A 502 -15.83 -13.59 -5.72
C GLY A 502 -15.34 -12.32 -4.99
N PHE A 503 -15.57 -12.23 -3.67
CA PHE A 503 -15.25 -11.07 -2.82
C PHE A 503 -14.01 -11.29 -1.95
N ALA A 504 -13.91 -12.48 -1.37
CA ALA A 504 -12.86 -13.03 -0.55
C ALA A 504 -12.33 -14.25 -1.30
N GLN A 505 -11.31 -14.03 -2.12
CA GLN A 505 -10.44 -15.12 -2.58
C GLN A 505 -9.63 -15.76 -1.43
N PHE A 506 -10.05 -15.53 -0.17
CA PHE A 506 -9.68 -16.29 1.03
C PHE A 506 -10.35 -17.65 1.11
N GLY A 507 -11.32 -17.97 0.24
CA GLY A 507 -11.74 -19.35 -0.01
C GLY A 507 -10.63 -20.23 -0.63
N SER A 508 -9.47 -19.66 -1.00
CA SER A 508 -8.28 -20.41 -1.43
C SER A 508 -7.31 -20.79 -0.30
N LEU A 509 -7.33 -20.05 0.83
CA LEU A 509 -7.15 -20.72 2.12
C LEU A 509 -8.42 -21.59 2.29
N ASP A 510 -8.60 -22.56 3.15
CA ASP A 510 -9.79 -23.44 3.19
C ASP A 510 -10.09 -24.35 1.96
N ASN A 511 -10.03 -23.94 0.69
CA ASN A 511 -10.19 -24.85 -0.48
C ASN A 511 -8.97 -24.91 -1.41
N ILE A 512 -8.30 -26.06 -1.41
CA ILE A 512 -7.35 -26.49 -2.46
C ILE A 512 -8.15 -26.77 -3.74
N ASN A 513 -8.38 -25.75 -4.58
CA ASN A 513 -8.77 -25.97 -5.98
C ASN A 513 -8.32 -24.81 -6.86
N TRP A 514 -7.02 -24.77 -7.12
CA TRP A 514 -6.36 -23.79 -7.99
C TRP A 514 -6.61 -24.02 -9.50
N PHE A 515 -7.31 -25.09 -9.89
CA PHE A 515 -7.44 -25.54 -11.29
C PHE A 515 -8.86 -25.94 -11.75
N SER A 516 -9.94 -25.42 -11.16
CA SER A 516 -11.24 -25.55 -11.84
C SER A 516 -11.31 -24.58 -13.02
N GLN A 517 -11.02 -25.13 -14.19
CA GLN A 517 -11.24 -24.57 -15.51
C GLN A 517 -12.69 -24.05 -15.65
N ASP A 518 -12.95 -22.78 -15.38
CA ASP A 518 -14.19 -22.13 -15.85
C ASP A 518 -13.99 -20.66 -16.31
N ALA A 519 -12.74 -20.25 -16.51
CA ALA A 519 -12.42 -19.06 -17.31
C ALA A 519 -12.17 -19.49 -18.77
N GLY A 520 -13.18 -20.03 -19.43
CA GLY A 520 -13.02 -20.63 -20.76
C GLY A 520 -14.30 -21.10 -21.44
N ARG A 521 -15.44 -20.44 -21.22
CA ARG A 521 -16.60 -20.52 -22.11
C ARG A 521 -17.15 -19.11 -22.32
N GLU A 522 -16.44 -18.33 -23.11
CA GLU A 522 -17.10 -17.28 -23.88
C GLU A 522 -17.94 -17.96 -24.97
N ASP A 523 -19.13 -17.40 -25.17
CA ASP A 523 -20.16 -17.83 -26.08
C ASP A 523 -19.63 -18.16 -27.48
N SER A 524 -19.57 -19.45 -27.79
CA SER A 524 -19.64 -19.91 -29.17
C SER A 524 -21.08 -19.75 -29.67
N SER A 525 -21.50 -18.52 -29.91
CA SER A 525 -22.67 -18.19 -30.72
C SER A 525 -22.62 -16.76 -31.25
N CYS A 526 -21.73 -16.52 -32.21
CA CYS A 526 -21.93 -15.56 -33.29
C CYS A 526 -21.11 -16.01 -34.49
N LEU A 527 -21.78 -16.76 -35.39
CA LEU A 527 -21.53 -16.66 -36.82
C LEU A 527 -22.04 -15.31 -37.32
#